data_AF-A0A973W3M0-F1
#
_entry.id   AF-A0A973W3M0-F1
#
_cell.length_a   1.000
_cell.length_b   1.000
_cell.length_c   1.000
_cell.angle_alpha   90.00
_cell.angle_beta   90.00
_cell.angle_gamma   90.00
#
_symmetry.space_group_name_H-M   'P 1'
#
loop_
_entity.id
_entity.type
_entity.pdbx_description
1 polymer ?
#
loop_
_entity_poly.entity_id
_entity_poly.type
_entity_poly.pdbx_seq_one_letter_code
_entity_poly.pdbx_strand_id
1 'polypeptide(L)'
;MTVAVDLHRLAEAIAAGADLTSEERAAAAQALRAISRPRNATRDEILADGMARFCGHLPSARAQAEAFGAGWRRYEAGAWLHERLLDQPPARRVGKIEYVYWQALKIYPHVLGAERLRRLVG
;
A
#
# COMPACT_ATOMS: atom_id res chain seq x y z
N MET A 1 -1.74 -29.09 -7.66
CA MET A 1 -3.09 -28.52 -7.41
C MET A 1 -2.95 -27.01 -7.39
N THR A 2 -3.72 -26.30 -8.22
CA THR A 2 -3.74 -24.83 -8.25
C THR A 2 -4.58 -24.30 -7.09
N VAL A 3 -4.17 -23.17 -6.49
CA VAL A 3 -4.83 -22.52 -5.33
C VAL A 3 -6.35 -22.32 -5.52
N ALA A 4 -6.81 -22.12 -6.75
CA ALA A 4 -8.23 -21.99 -7.09
C ALA A 4 -9.05 -23.28 -6.90
N VAL A 5 -8.43 -24.45 -7.10
CA VAL A 5 -9.07 -25.76 -6.93
C VAL A 5 -9.25 -26.10 -5.45
N ASP A 6 -8.34 -25.64 -4.58
CA ASP A 6 -8.46 -25.81 -3.13
C ASP A 6 -9.59 -24.96 -2.53
N LEU A 7 -9.80 -23.73 -3.02
CA LEU A 7 -10.82 -22.84 -2.47
C LEU A 7 -12.25 -23.26 -2.79
N HIS A 8 -12.48 -23.80 -3.99
CA HIS A 8 -13.80 -24.30 -4.36
C HIS A 8 -14.19 -25.51 -3.50
N ARG A 9 -13.25 -26.45 -3.29
CA ARG A 9 -13.46 -27.60 -2.39
C ARG A 9 -13.75 -27.14 -0.95
N LEU A 10 -13.01 -26.16 -0.44
CA LEU A 10 -13.24 -25.59 0.89
C LEU A 10 -14.61 -24.93 1.01
N ALA A 11 -15.04 -24.18 -0.02
CA ALA A 11 -16.35 -23.54 -0.05
C ALA A 11 -17.50 -24.56 -0.01
N GLU A 12 -17.40 -25.64 -0.80
CA GLU A 12 -18.39 -26.74 -0.78
C GLU A 12 -18.43 -27.45 0.57
N ALA A 13 -17.28 -27.70 1.19
CA ALA A 13 -17.21 -28.31 2.52
C ALA A 13 -17.88 -27.44 3.60
N ILE A 14 -17.63 -26.12 3.59
CA ILE A 14 -18.29 -25.17 4.49
C ILE A 14 -19.80 -25.12 4.22
N ALA A 15 -20.23 -25.10 2.95
CA ALA A 15 -21.64 -25.08 2.58
C ALA A 15 -22.38 -26.35 3.02
N ALA A 16 -21.70 -27.49 3.04
CA ALA A 16 -22.20 -28.76 3.57
C ALA A 16 -22.18 -28.83 5.12
N GLY A 17 -21.73 -27.79 5.81
CA GLY A 17 -21.68 -27.72 7.27
C GLY A 17 -20.47 -28.41 7.91
N ALA A 18 -19.41 -28.69 7.13
CA ALA A 18 -18.20 -29.29 7.68
C ALA A 18 -17.39 -28.28 8.51
N ASP A 19 -16.86 -28.73 9.64
CA ASP A 19 -15.89 -27.97 10.41
C ASP A 19 -14.53 -28.00 9.72
N LEU A 20 -13.96 -26.81 9.50
CA LEU A 20 -12.61 -26.67 8.95
C LEU A 20 -11.55 -27.04 9.98
N THR A 21 -10.55 -27.79 9.55
CA THR A 21 -9.31 -27.98 10.32
C THR A 21 -8.56 -26.67 10.49
N SER A 22 -7.61 -26.61 11.43
CA SER A 22 -6.77 -25.42 11.64
C SER A 22 -5.94 -25.05 10.41
N GLU A 23 -5.47 -26.03 9.65
CA GLU A 23 -4.70 -25.82 8.42
C GLU A 23 -5.58 -25.22 7.31
N GLU A 24 -6.78 -25.76 7.12
CA GLU A 24 -7.76 -25.25 6.17
C GLU A 24 -8.23 -23.83 6.50
N ARG A 25 -8.40 -23.51 7.80
CA ARG A 25 -8.67 -22.14 8.26
C ARG A 25 -7.54 -21.18 7.90
N ALA A 26 -6.28 -21.60 8.06
CA ALA A 26 -5.12 -20.77 7.73
C ALA A 26 -5.04 -20.52 6.21
N ALA A 27 -5.26 -21.56 5.40
CA ALA A 27 -5.28 -21.46 3.94
C ALA A 27 -6.42 -20.55 3.44
N ALA A 28 -7.64 -20.72 3.97
CA ALA A 28 -8.78 -19.87 3.65
C ALA A 28 -8.53 -18.39 4.01
N ALA A 29 -7.95 -18.12 5.19
CA ALA A 29 -7.59 -16.77 5.60
C ALA A 29 -6.54 -16.14 4.67
N GLN A 30 -5.52 -16.89 4.25
CA GLN A 30 -4.51 -16.41 3.31
C GLN A 30 -5.11 -16.09 1.94
N ALA A 31 -5.98 -16.96 1.42
CA ALA A 31 -6.69 -16.74 0.17
C ALA A 31 -7.63 -15.53 0.22
N LEU A 32 -8.41 -15.40 1.30
CA LEU A 32 -9.30 -14.24 1.49
C LEU A 32 -8.51 -12.94 1.57
N ARG A 33 -7.33 -12.92 2.20
CA ARG A 33 -6.44 -11.74 2.19
C ARG A 33 -5.92 -11.42 0.80
N ALA A 34 -5.62 -12.44 -0.02
CA ALA A 34 -5.17 -12.24 -1.39
C ALA A 34 -6.28 -11.67 -2.29
N ILE A 35 -7.52 -12.17 -2.15
CA ILE A 35 -8.70 -11.70 -2.89
C ILE A 35 -9.14 -10.32 -2.39
N SER A 36 -9.07 -10.08 -1.08
CA SER A 36 -9.50 -8.82 -0.46
C SER A 36 -8.42 -7.74 -0.46
N ARG A 37 -7.25 -7.98 -1.09
CA ARG A 37 -6.17 -7.00 -1.10
C ARG A 37 -6.70 -5.71 -1.73
N PRO A 38 -6.71 -4.58 -1.00
CA PRO A 38 -7.22 -3.33 -1.56
C PRO A 38 -6.50 -3.00 -2.86
N ARG A 39 -7.24 -2.47 -3.85
CA ARG A 39 -6.68 -2.08 -5.17
C ARG A 39 -5.39 -1.25 -5.07
N ASN A 40 -5.24 -0.48 -3.99
CA ASN A 40 -4.11 0.41 -3.77
C ASN A 40 -3.13 -0.09 -2.69
N ALA A 41 -3.20 -1.36 -2.27
CA ALA A 41 -2.39 -1.89 -1.17
C ALA A 41 -0.89 -1.65 -1.37
N THR A 42 -0.35 -1.92 -2.57
CA THR A 42 1.06 -1.69 -2.87
C THR A 42 1.48 -0.23 -2.73
N ARG A 43 0.63 0.71 -3.17
CA ARG A 43 0.89 2.15 -2.96
C ARG A 43 0.86 2.48 -1.47
N ASP A 44 -0.14 2.00 -0.77
CA ASP A 44 -0.36 2.29 0.64
C ASP A 44 0.81 1.73 1.50
N GLU A 45 1.34 0.55 1.15
CA GLU A 45 2.58 -0.03 1.71
C GLU A 45 3.81 0.86 1.47
N ILE A 46 4.04 1.30 0.22
CA ILE A 46 5.16 2.21 -0.13
C ILE A 46 5.07 3.52 0.66
N LEU A 47 3.86 4.07 0.81
CA LEU A 47 3.62 5.30 1.55
C LEU A 47 3.86 5.10 3.04
N ALA A 48 3.37 4.01 3.64
CA ALA A 48 3.58 3.70 5.05
C ALA A 48 5.07 3.54 5.38
N ASP A 49 5.80 2.74 4.59
CA ASP A 49 7.25 2.55 4.75
C ASP A 49 8.02 3.85 4.59
N GLY A 50 7.67 4.66 3.59
CA GLY A 50 8.29 5.97 3.37
C GLY A 50 8.01 6.94 4.50
N MET A 51 6.78 6.98 5.03
CA MET A 51 6.42 7.81 6.18
C MET A 51 7.19 7.39 7.43
N ALA A 52 7.26 6.09 7.74
CA ALA A 52 8.04 5.58 8.86
C ALA A 52 9.52 5.96 8.74
N ARG A 53 10.10 5.80 7.54
CA ARG A 53 11.51 6.09 7.29
C ARG A 53 11.86 7.58 7.38
N PHE A 54 11.09 8.45 6.73
CA PHE A 54 11.46 9.87 6.58
C PHE A 54 10.78 10.78 7.60
N CYS A 55 9.64 10.38 8.15
CA CYS A 55 8.86 11.18 9.08
C CYS A 55 8.75 10.53 10.47
N GLY A 56 9.20 9.29 10.68
CA GLY A 56 9.04 8.57 11.96
C GLY A 56 9.63 9.26 13.20
N HIS A 57 10.54 10.22 13.02
CA HIS A 57 11.09 11.05 14.09
C HIS A 57 10.11 12.11 14.63
N LEU A 58 9.00 12.35 13.93
CA LEU A 58 7.99 13.34 14.32
C LEU A 58 7.07 12.80 15.43
N PRO A 59 6.60 13.68 16.35
CA PRO A 59 6.03 13.27 17.63
C PRO A 59 4.64 12.62 17.56
N SER A 60 3.97 12.64 16.42
CA SER A 60 2.64 12.03 16.27
C SER A 60 2.35 11.61 14.84
N ALA A 61 1.47 10.62 14.66
CA ALA A 61 0.94 10.20 13.36
C ALA A 61 0.34 11.36 12.56
N ARG A 62 -0.29 12.32 13.26
CA ARG A 62 -0.80 13.55 12.63
C ARG A 62 0.33 14.41 12.06
N ALA A 63 1.37 14.70 12.84
CA ALA A 63 2.52 15.48 12.39
C ALA A 63 3.24 14.79 11.22
N GLN A 64 3.36 13.46 11.28
CA GLN A 64 3.91 12.65 10.18
C GLN A 64 3.10 12.80 8.90
N ALA A 65 1.79 12.62 8.98
CA ALA A 65 0.88 12.74 7.83
C ALA A 65 0.86 14.15 7.22
N GLU A 66 0.87 15.19 8.05
CA GLU A 66 0.90 16.58 7.60
C GLU A 66 2.22 16.91 6.89
N ALA A 67 3.36 16.57 7.49
CA ALA A 67 4.69 16.80 6.90
C ALA A 67 4.87 16.03 5.58
N PHE A 68 4.56 14.73 5.59
CA PHE A 68 4.67 13.88 4.40
C PHE A 68 3.71 14.34 3.30
N GLY A 69 2.46 14.65 3.65
CA GLY A 69 1.43 15.09 2.70
C GLY A 69 1.71 16.49 2.12
N ALA A 70 2.38 17.38 2.86
CA ALA A 70 2.83 18.66 2.33
C ALA A 70 3.95 18.48 1.28
N GLY A 71 4.94 17.63 1.58
CA GLY A 71 6.01 17.29 0.64
C GLY A 71 5.48 16.61 -0.62
N TRP A 72 4.57 15.67 -0.47
CA TRP A 72 4.00 14.92 -1.59
C TRP A 72 3.22 15.83 -2.55
N ARG A 73 2.36 16.72 -2.04
CA ARG A 73 1.64 17.72 -2.85
C ARG A 73 2.59 18.67 -3.59
N ARG A 74 3.66 19.11 -2.94
CA ARG A 74 4.67 19.97 -3.59
C ARG A 74 5.36 19.24 -4.74
N TYR A 75 5.68 17.95 -4.55
CA TYR A 75 6.27 17.13 -5.59
C TYR A 75 5.31 16.92 -6.77
N GLU A 76 4.05 16.58 -6.49
CA GLU A 76 3.00 16.39 -7.50
C GLU A 76 2.76 17.65 -8.34
N ALA A 77 2.71 18.83 -7.71
CA ALA A 77 2.45 20.10 -8.40
C ALA A 77 3.63 20.56 -9.28
N GLY A 78 4.85 20.13 -8.97
CA GLY A 78 6.06 20.57 -9.67
C GLY A 78 6.72 19.45 -10.44
N ALA A 79 7.61 18.71 -9.77
CA ALA A 79 8.51 17.74 -10.40
C ALA A 79 7.76 16.62 -11.14
N TRP A 80 6.60 16.20 -10.64
CA TRP A 80 5.83 15.10 -11.22
C TRP A 80 5.42 15.36 -12.67
N LEU A 81 5.06 16.58 -13.04
CA LEU A 81 4.66 16.91 -14.41
C LEU A 81 5.73 16.55 -15.45
N HIS A 82 7.01 16.69 -15.07
CA HIS A 82 8.16 16.35 -15.90
C HIS A 82 8.62 14.90 -15.71
N GLU A 83 8.49 14.37 -14.50
CA GLU A 83 9.04 13.06 -14.12
C GLU A 83 8.05 11.89 -14.34
N ARG A 84 6.77 12.17 -14.61
CA ARG A 84 5.71 11.13 -14.77
C ARG A 84 5.90 10.19 -15.95
N LEU A 85 6.56 10.66 -17.02
CA LEU A 85 6.78 9.87 -18.24
C LEU A 85 8.08 9.06 -18.19
N LEU A 86 8.91 9.24 -17.17
CA LEU A 86 10.14 8.47 -17.03
C LEU A 86 9.82 7.03 -16.65
N ASP A 87 10.49 6.06 -17.26
CA ASP A 87 10.32 4.64 -16.90
C ASP A 87 11.00 4.30 -15.56
N GLN A 88 12.02 5.08 -15.22
CA GLN A 88 12.78 4.96 -13.99
C GLN A 88 12.78 6.29 -13.22
N PRO A 89 12.89 6.23 -11.88
CA PRO A 89 12.99 7.44 -11.08
C PRO A 89 14.30 8.17 -11.43
N PRO A 90 14.30 9.52 -11.47
CA PRO A 90 15.52 10.27 -11.72
C PRO A 90 16.60 9.93 -10.68
N ALA A 91 17.84 9.71 -11.11
CA ALA A 91 18.95 9.30 -10.23
C ALA A 91 19.12 10.22 -9.01
N ARG A 92 18.93 11.53 -9.18
CA ARG A 92 19.00 12.54 -8.10
C ARG A 92 17.98 12.36 -6.97
N ARG A 93 16.94 11.53 -7.18
CA ARG A 93 15.87 11.25 -6.22
C ARG A 93 16.13 10.00 -5.40
N VAL A 94 16.98 9.08 -5.86
CA VAL A 94 17.25 7.81 -5.18
C VAL A 94 17.70 8.07 -3.73
N GLY A 95 17.07 7.35 -2.79
CA GLY A 95 17.33 7.49 -1.36
C GLY A 95 16.65 8.68 -0.67
N LYS A 96 15.92 9.53 -1.42
CA LYS A 96 15.17 10.68 -0.88
C LYS A 96 13.69 10.39 -0.78
N ILE A 97 12.97 11.21 -0.03
CA ILE A 97 11.52 11.07 0.15
C ILE A 97 10.76 11.20 -1.18
N GLU A 98 11.26 11.99 -2.13
CA GLU A 98 10.63 12.15 -3.44
C GLU A 98 10.69 10.90 -4.30
N TYR A 99 11.62 9.97 -4.03
CA TYR A 99 11.60 8.65 -4.65
C TYR A 99 10.33 7.88 -4.28
N VAL A 100 9.93 7.94 -3.01
CA VAL A 100 8.69 7.33 -2.52
C VAL A 100 7.48 7.97 -3.21
N TYR A 101 7.46 9.30 -3.33
CA TYR A 101 6.37 10.01 -4.01
C TYR A 101 6.24 9.59 -5.47
N TRP A 102 7.36 9.48 -6.20
CA TRP A 102 7.37 9.03 -7.59
C TRP A 102 6.83 7.62 -7.72
N GLN A 103 7.27 6.68 -6.88
CA GLN A 103 6.79 5.30 -6.89
C GLN A 103 5.29 5.22 -6.61
N ALA A 104 4.81 5.96 -5.61
CA ALA A 104 3.39 5.99 -5.25
C ALA A 104 2.52 6.57 -6.38
N LEU A 105 2.96 7.68 -7.01
CA LEU A 105 2.23 8.33 -8.10
C LEU A 105 2.24 7.52 -9.40
N LYS A 106 3.27 6.70 -9.62
CA LYS A 106 3.32 5.74 -10.73
C LYS A 106 2.24 4.66 -10.62
N ILE A 107 1.90 4.25 -9.40
CA ILE A 107 0.82 3.28 -9.17
C ILE A 107 -0.54 3.96 -9.26
N TYR A 108 -0.68 5.12 -8.64
CA TYR A 108 -1.93 5.89 -8.66
C TYR A 108 -1.62 7.40 -8.67
N PRO A 109 -1.94 8.13 -9.75
CA PRO A 109 -1.44 9.49 -9.99
C PRO A 109 -2.26 10.56 -9.24
N HIS A 110 -2.59 10.30 -7.98
CA HIS A 110 -3.27 11.25 -7.11
C HIS A 110 -2.73 11.16 -5.69
N VAL A 111 -2.47 12.32 -5.09
CA VAL A 111 -2.10 12.45 -3.68
C VAL A 111 -3.23 12.01 -2.74
N LEU A 112 -2.85 11.50 -1.57
CA LEU A 112 -3.80 11.22 -0.49
C LEU A 112 -3.97 12.43 0.42
N GLY A 113 -5.20 12.62 0.91
CA GLY A 113 -5.48 13.57 1.98
C GLY A 113 -4.82 13.17 3.29
N ALA A 114 -4.54 14.16 4.15
CA ALA A 114 -3.85 13.96 5.43
C ALA A 114 -4.54 12.91 6.33
N GLU A 115 -5.87 12.85 6.33
CA GLU A 115 -6.61 11.86 7.11
C GLU A 115 -6.32 10.43 6.66
N ARG A 116 -6.22 10.20 5.34
CA ARG A 116 -5.93 8.87 4.81
C ARG A 116 -4.47 8.48 5.03
N LEU A 117 -3.55 9.43 4.92
CA LEU A 117 -2.14 9.23 5.27
C LEU A 117 -1.96 8.88 6.76
N ARG A 118 -2.72 9.55 7.64
CA ARG A 118 -2.68 9.28 9.09
C ARG A 118 -3.02 7.82 9.40
N ARG A 119 -4.05 7.26 8.73
CA ARG A 119 -4.45 5.86 8.88
C ARG A 119 -3.41 4.83 8.42
N LEU A 120 -2.40 5.25 7.64
CA LEU A 120 -1.32 4.37 7.22
C LEU A 120 -0.24 4.20 8.30
N VAL A 121 -0.16 5.14 9.25
CA VAL A 121 0.87 5.16 10.31
C VAL A 121 0.29 5.09 11.73
N GLY A 122 -1.04 5.03 11.87
CA GLY A 122 -1.75 4.96 13.15
C GLY A 122 -3.17 4.45 13.00
#